data_AF-A0A7I9VGA0-F1
#
_entry.id   AF-A0A7I9VGA0-F1
#
_cell.length_a   1.000
_cell.length_b   1.000
_cell.length_c   1.000
_cell.angle_alpha   90.00
_cell.angle_beta   90.00
_cell.angle_gamma   90.00
#
_symmetry.space_group_name_H-M   'P 1'
#
loop_
_entity.id
_entity.type
_entity.pdbx_description
1 polymer ?
#
loop_
_entity_poly.entity_id
_entity_poly.type
_entity_poly.pdbx_seq_one_letter_code
_entity_poly.pdbx_strand_id
1 'polypeptide(L)'
;MSALLLASLLAAAGTPGGQADAGAPPEADARAAADRAALQAALEQARAATARAAALEQQVGALQAAQARDAQRIAALEADLAAERARREQAQRDQAAAGQDLAGAAAGAGSASTALAGGSGAEGDVARAQALAADAARLAGQGSPQAAALAAAAQASLAASRQALANGDLFHARAAVNEARAALQRAQALQPPAGGAASP
;
A
#
# COMPACT_ATOMS: atom_id res chain seq x y z
N MET A 1 43.28 -19.89 17.15
CA MET A 1 44.27 -19.69 18.22
C MET A 1 44.53 -21.01 18.96
N SER A 2 45.27 -21.94 18.35
CA SER A 2 45.85 -23.10 19.06
C SER A 2 46.94 -23.71 18.16
N ALA A 3 48.11 -23.07 18.16
CA ALA A 3 49.33 -23.57 17.55
C ALA A 3 50.48 -23.17 18.48
N LEU A 4 50.63 -23.91 19.57
CA LEU A 4 51.73 -23.75 20.53
C LEU A 4 51.77 -25.00 21.41
N LEU A 5 52.44 -26.05 20.93
CA LEU A 5 52.95 -27.17 21.74
C LEU A 5 53.76 -28.12 20.85
N LEU A 6 54.91 -27.68 20.35
CA LEU A 6 55.91 -28.57 19.73
C LEU A 6 57.27 -27.88 19.65
N ALA A 7 57.93 -27.71 20.79
CA ALA A 7 59.36 -27.45 20.86
C ALA A 7 59.83 -27.61 22.31
N SER A 8 60.30 -28.81 22.68
CA SER A 8 61.30 -29.03 23.75
C SER A 8 61.50 -30.53 23.95
N LEU A 9 62.54 -31.11 23.33
CA LEU A 9 63.52 -31.98 24.00
C LEU A 9 64.54 -32.47 22.96
N LEU A 10 65.59 -31.69 22.73
CA LEU A 10 66.81 -32.23 22.12
C LEU A 10 68.02 -31.40 22.55
N ALA A 11 68.63 -31.77 23.67
CA ALA A 11 69.99 -31.38 24.03
C ALA A 11 70.54 -32.30 25.12
N ALA A 12 71.33 -33.31 24.71
CA ALA A 12 72.41 -33.86 25.55
C ALA A 12 73.39 -34.56 24.62
N ALA A 13 74.48 -33.86 24.30
CA ALA A 13 75.65 -34.40 23.62
C ALA A 13 76.57 -35.11 24.62
N GLY A 14 77.10 -36.27 24.24
CA GLY A 14 78.17 -37.00 24.92
C GLY A 14 79.07 -37.67 23.89
N THR A 15 80.37 -37.35 23.97
CA THR A 15 81.48 -37.49 23.00
C THR A 15 82.00 -38.93 22.76
N PRO A 16 82.93 -39.14 21.80
CA PRO A 16 82.96 -40.31 20.92
C PRO A 16 84.04 -41.35 21.26
N GLY A 17 83.90 -42.56 20.74
CA GLY A 17 84.98 -43.54 20.78
C GLY A 17 84.65 -44.82 20.02
N GLY A 18 85.41 -45.06 18.93
CA GLY A 18 85.92 -46.38 18.60
C GLY A 18 85.02 -47.35 17.82
N GLN A 19 85.62 -47.85 16.74
CA GLN A 19 85.40 -49.16 16.10
C GLN A 19 84.30 -49.31 15.05
N ALA A 20 84.79 -49.86 13.95
CA ALA A 20 84.13 -50.15 12.70
C ALA A 20 83.11 -51.29 12.82
N ASP A 21 82.12 -51.19 11.94
CA ASP A 21 81.43 -52.28 11.24
C ASP A 21 80.63 -53.27 12.08
N ALA A 22 79.34 -52.95 12.24
CA ALA A 22 78.25 -53.92 12.18
C ALA A 22 76.98 -53.15 11.75
N GLY A 23 76.36 -53.57 10.65
CA GLY A 23 75.24 -52.87 10.01
C GLY A 23 74.19 -52.39 11.00
N ALA A 24 73.79 -51.12 10.88
CA ALA A 24 72.59 -50.63 11.53
C ALA A 24 71.44 -51.61 11.24
N PRO A 25 70.64 -52.02 12.25
CA PRO A 25 69.62 -53.03 12.03
C PRO A 25 68.64 -52.49 10.97
N PRO A 26 68.28 -53.29 9.95
CA PRO A 26 67.37 -52.87 8.86
C PRO A 26 66.02 -52.32 9.37
N GLU A 27 65.67 -52.59 10.62
CA GLU A 27 64.48 -52.08 11.31
C GLU A 27 64.53 -50.56 11.61
N ALA A 28 65.70 -49.99 11.89
CA ALA A 28 65.82 -48.55 12.19
C ALA A 28 65.57 -47.70 10.93
N ASP A 29 66.12 -48.13 9.80
CA ASP A 29 65.90 -47.49 8.50
C ASP A 29 64.46 -47.66 8.01
N ALA A 30 63.86 -48.84 8.23
CA ALA A 30 62.46 -49.09 7.92
C ALA A 30 61.51 -48.17 8.73
N ARG A 31 61.83 -47.92 10.01
CA ARG A 31 61.04 -47.03 10.87
C ARG A 31 61.16 -45.57 10.45
N ALA A 32 62.37 -45.11 10.12
CA ALA A 32 62.59 -43.77 9.58
C ALA A 32 61.93 -43.57 8.19
N ALA A 33 61.83 -44.62 7.37
CA ALA A 33 61.07 -44.57 6.12
C ALA A 33 59.56 -44.49 6.38
N ALA A 34 59.03 -45.26 7.33
CA ALA A 34 57.63 -45.21 7.73
C ALA A 34 57.24 -43.84 8.32
N ASP A 35 58.08 -43.26 9.17
CA ASP A 35 57.86 -41.93 9.75
C ASP A 35 57.85 -40.83 8.68
N ARG A 36 58.73 -40.92 7.68
CA ARG A 36 58.73 -39.99 6.53
C ARG A 36 57.47 -40.14 5.68
N ALA A 37 57.02 -41.36 5.42
CA ALA A 37 55.77 -41.62 4.70
C ALA A 37 54.55 -41.08 5.47
N ALA A 38 54.49 -41.29 6.79
CA ALA A 38 53.44 -40.77 7.65
C ALA A 38 53.41 -39.24 7.66
N LEU A 39 54.58 -38.58 7.72
CA LEU A 39 54.68 -37.13 7.65
C LEU A 39 54.21 -36.60 6.29
N GLN A 40 54.58 -37.25 5.19
CA GLN A 40 54.12 -36.87 3.85
C GLN A 40 52.59 -36.99 3.73
N ALA A 41 52.01 -38.09 4.19
CA ALA A 41 50.57 -38.29 4.21
C ALA A 41 49.85 -37.20 5.06
N ALA A 42 50.41 -36.86 6.23
CA ALA A 42 49.87 -35.80 7.07
C ALA A 42 49.93 -34.42 6.40
N LEU A 43 51.01 -34.11 5.67
CA LEU A 43 51.14 -32.86 4.92
C LEU A 43 50.15 -32.79 3.75
N GLU A 44 49.93 -33.88 3.02
CA GLU A 44 48.92 -33.96 1.97
C GLU A 44 47.51 -33.77 2.52
N GLN A 45 47.22 -34.41 3.65
CA GLN A 45 45.93 -34.25 4.33
C GLN A 45 45.71 -32.81 4.81
N ALA A 46 46.74 -32.15 5.35
CA ALA A 46 46.67 -30.74 5.74
C ALA A 46 46.45 -29.81 4.54
N ARG A 47 47.11 -30.08 3.40
CA ARG A 47 46.88 -29.35 2.14
C ARG A 47 45.46 -29.55 1.61
N ALA A 48 44.93 -30.77 1.69
CA ALA A 48 43.55 -31.05 1.30
C ALA A 48 42.53 -30.34 2.23
N ALA A 49 42.80 -30.32 3.54
CA ALA A 49 41.94 -29.65 4.51
C ALA A 49 41.93 -28.12 4.29
N THR A 50 43.08 -27.51 4.05
CA THR A 50 43.19 -26.07 3.75
C THR A 50 42.49 -25.69 2.44
N ALA A 51 42.61 -26.52 1.39
CA ALA A 51 41.87 -26.32 0.15
C ALA A 51 40.34 -26.40 0.35
N ARG A 52 39.87 -27.35 1.18
CA ARG A 52 38.44 -27.46 1.53
C ARG A 52 37.96 -26.25 2.34
N ALA A 53 38.75 -25.78 3.30
CA ALA A 53 38.41 -24.58 4.08
C ALA A 53 38.26 -23.35 3.18
N ALA A 54 39.20 -23.12 2.27
CA ALA A 54 39.12 -22.02 1.30
C ALA A 54 37.88 -22.12 0.39
N ALA A 55 37.52 -23.33 -0.06
CA ALA A 55 36.30 -23.54 -0.84
C ALA A 55 35.03 -23.24 -0.04
N LEU A 56 34.98 -23.63 1.24
CA LEU A 56 33.85 -23.32 2.12
C LEU A 56 33.72 -21.83 2.40
N GLU A 57 34.84 -21.12 2.63
CA GLU A 57 34.85 -19.66 2.79
C GLU A 57 34.30 -18.95 1.55
N GLN A 58 34.67 -19.40 0.35
CA GLN A 58 34.12 -18.88 -0.90
C GLN A 58 32.61 -19.15 -1.01
N GLN A 59 32.14 -20.35 -0.65
CA GLN A 59 30.71 -20.68 -0.65
C GLN A 59 29.92 -19.83 0.35
N VAL A 60 30.45 -19.62 1.55
CA VAL A 60 29.83 -18.74 2.56
C VAL A 60 29.74 -17.31 2.04
N GLY A 61 30.81 -16.78 1.43
CA GLY A 61 30.79 -15.45 0.81
C GLY A 61 29.75 -15.34 -0.30
N ALA A 62 29.63 -16.35 -1.17
CA ALA A 62 28.63 -16.39 -2.23
C ALA A 62 27.19 -16.42 -1.69
N LEU A 63 26.95 -17.21 -0.63
CA LEU A 63 25.64 -17.28 0.04
C LEU A 63 25.27 -15.95 0.69
N GLN A 64 26.20 -15.30 1.38
CA GLN A 64 25.96 -13.97 1.98
C GLN A 64 25.62 -12.93 0.91
N ALA A 65 26.32 -12.94 -0.22
CA ALA A 65 26.03 -12.06 -1.35
C ALA A 65 24.67 -12.37 -2.01
N ALA A 66 24.25 -13.63 -2.04
CA ALA A 66 22.90 -14.01 -2.49
C ALA A 66 21.83 -13.52 -1.52
N GLN A 67 22.00 -13.75 -0.22
CA GLN A 67 21.08 -13.27 0.82
C GLN A 67 20.90 -11.75 0.79
N ALA A 68 21.98 -10.99 0.60
CA ALA A 68 21.90 -9.53 0.47
C ALA A 68 21.08 -9.10 -0.75
N ARG A 69 21.25 -9.78 -1.89
CA ARG A 69 20.46 -9.51 -3.11
C ARG A 69 18.99 -9.88 -2.93
N ASP A 70 18.70 -10.99 -2.27
CA ASP A 70 17.33 -11.40 -1.98
C ASP A 70 16.64 -10.42 -1.02
N ALA A 71 17.33 -9.95 0.02
CA ALA A 71 16.82 -8.93 0.93
C ALA A 71 16.47 -7.62 0.20
N GLN A 72 17.34 -7.16 -0.71
CA GLN A 72 17.08 -5.99 -1.55
C GLN A 72 15.85 -6.19 -2.45
N ARG A 73 15.71 -7.39 -3.04
CA ARG A 73 14.59 -7.72 -3.91
C ARG A 73 13.27 -7.79 -3.15
N ILE A 74 13.28 -8.36 -1.94
CA ILE A 74 12.12 -8.40 -1.06
C ILE A 74 11.68 -6.97 -0.71
N ALA A 75 12.62 -6.11 -0.27
CA ALA A 75 12.31 -4.73 0.07
C ALA A 75 11.72 -3.95 -1.13
N ALA A 76 12.22 -4.18 -2.34
CA ALA A 76 11.66 -3.57 -3.55
C ALA A 76 10.22 -4.06 -3.82
N LEU A 77 9.96 -5.36 -3.71
CA LEU A 77 8.63 -5.93 -3.91
C LEU A 77 7.62 -5.46 -2.85
N GLU A 78 8.06 -5.28 -1.60
CA GLU A 78 7.23 -4.74 -0.53
C GLU A 78 6.85 -3.27 -0.81
N ALA A 79 7.78 -2.47 -1.32
CA ALA A 79 7.50 -1.09 -1.73
C ALA A 79 6.51 -1.05 -2.90
N ASP A 80 6.68 -1.90 -3.91
CA ASP A 80 5.75 -2.02 -5.04
C ASP A 80 4.35 -2.43 -4.60
N LEU A 81 4.26 -3.39 -3.67
CA LEU A 81 2.98 -3.84 -3.11
C LEU A 81 2.28 -2.72 -2.34
N ALA A 82 3.02 -1.92 -1.56
CA ALA A 82 2.48 -0.78 -0.83
C ALA A 82 1.95 0.29 -1.79
N ALA A 83 2.70 0.63 -2.83
CA ALA A 83 2.28 1.57 -3.87
C ALA A 83 1.02 1.09 -4.60
N GLU A 84 0.94 -0.20 -4.92
CA GLU A 84 -0.22 -0.78 -5.59
C GLU A 84 -1.47 -0.78 -4.71
N ARG A 85 -1.33 -1.03 -3.41
CA ARG A 85 -2.44 -0.90 -2.45
C ARG A 85 -2.96 0.53 -2.39
N ALA A 86 -2.07 1.51 -2.30
CA ALA A 86 -2.45 2.92 -2.30
C ALA A 86 -3.19 3.32 -3.59
N ARG A 87 -2.72 2.85 -4.76
CA ARG A 87 -3.41 3.07 -6.05
C ARG A 87 -4.82 2.47 -6.06
N ARG A 88 -4.99 1.25 -5.53
CA ARG A 88 -6.30 0.58 -5.47
C ARG A 88 -7.26 1.28 -4.50
N GLU A 89 -6.78 1.68 -3.33
CA GLU A 89 -7.59 2.44 -2.37
C GLU A 89 -8.05 3.77 -2.98
N GLN A 90 -7.17 4.46 -3.71
CA GLN A 90 -7.56 5.68 -4.41
C GLN A 90 -8.62 5.40 -5.49
N ALA A 91 -8.40 4.40 -6.34
CA ALA A 91 -9.36 4.03 -7.38
C ALA A 91 -10.74 3.64 -6.79
N GLN A 92 -10.77 2.97 -5.63
CA GLN A 92 -12.01 2.64 -4.93
C GLN A 92 -12.73 3.90 -4.43
N ARG A 93 -12.00 4.88 -3.89
CA ARG A 93 -12.58 6.17 -3.48
C ARG A 93 -13.14 6.93 -4.67
N ASP A 94 -12.42 6.95 -5.78
CA ASP A 94 -12.84 7.64 -7.01
C ASP A 94 -14.09 6.97 -7.61
N GLN A 95 -14.16 5.63 -7.61
CA GLN A 95 -15.36 4.90 -8.03
C GLN A 95 -16.55 5.16 -7.12
N ALA A 96 -16.34 5.23 -5.81
CA ALA A 96 -17.41 5.56 -4.86
C ALA A 96 -17.94 6.98 -5.10
N ALA A 97 -17.05 7.96 -5.32
CA ALA A 97 -17.42 9.33 -5.67
C ALA A 97 -18.21 9.39 -6.99
N ALA A 98 -17.71 8.75 -8.05
CA ALA A 98 -18.41 8.68 -9.33
C ALA A 98 -19.79 8.00 -9.22
N GLY A 99 -19.92 6.98 -8.37
CA GLY A 99 -21.20 6.34 -8.09
C GLY A 99 -22.20 7.28 -7.41
N GLN A 100 -21.73 8.11 -6.47
CA GLN A 100 -22.57 9.14 -5.82
C GLN A 100 -23.00 10.22 -6.82
N ASP A 101 -22.10 10.67 -7.68
CA ASP A 101 -22.40 11.67 -8.72
C ASP A 101 -23.45 11.15 -9.70
N LEU A 102 -23.31 9.89 -10.16
CA LEU A 102 -24.28 9.24 -11.04
C LEU A 102 -25.65 9.08 -10.37
N ALA A 103 -25.69 8.65 -9.10
CA ALA A 103 -26.95 8.55 -8.36
C ALA A 103 -27.62 9.92 -8.18
N GLY A 104 -26.83 10.97 -7.90
CA GLY A 104 -27.29 12.35 -7.83
C GLY A 104 -27.88 12.85 -9.15
N ALA A 105 -27.20 12.58 -10.27
CA ALA A 105 -27.65 12.94 -11.60
C ALA A 105 -28.94 12.20 -12.02
N ALA A 106 -29.01 10.89 -11.76
CA ALA A 106 -30.21 10.09 -12.04
C ALA A 106 -31.43 10.57 -11.25
N ALA A 107 -31.26 10.91 -9.97
CA ALA A 107 -32.32 11.46 -9.15
C ALA A 107 -32.79 12.85 -9.63
N GLY A 108 -31.87 13.69 -10.11
CA GLY A 108 -32.19 14.98 -10.72
C GLY A 108 -32.99 14.83 -12.02
N ALA A 109 -32.60 13.89 -12.88
CA ALA A 109 -33.31 13.58 -14.12
C ALA A 109 -34.75 13.08 -13.86
N GLY A 110 -34.95 12.23 -12.86
CA GLY A 110 -36.29 11.78 -12.44
C GLY A 110 -37.18 12.93 -11.97
N SER A 111 -36.62 13.82 -11.16
CA SER A 111 -37.32 15.01 -10.65
C SER A 111 -37.72 15.97 -11.78
N ALA A 112 -36.83 16.18 -12.76
CA ALA A 112 -37.12 16.96 -13.97
C ALA A 112 -38.22 16.31 -14.83
N SER A 113 -38.21 14.99 -14.99
CA SER A 113 -39.24 14.26 -15.73
C SER A 113 -40.62 14.37 -15.07
N THR A 114 -40.71 14.26 -13.74
CA THR A 114 -41.97 14.44 -13.01
C THR A 114 -42.50 15.88 -13.13
N ALA A 115 -41.61 16.87 -13.09
CA ALA A 115 -41.96 18.28 -13.29
C ALA A 115 -42.50 18.57 -14.70
N LEU A 116 -42.01 17.88 -15.73
CA LEU A 116 -42.51 17.98 -17.10
C LEU A 116 -43.86 17.27 -17.27
N ALA A 117 -44.05 16.13 -16.61
CA ALA A 117 -45.31 15.36 -16.68
C ALA A 117 -46.51 16.08 -16.03
N GLY A 118 -46.28 16.97 -15.05
CA GLY A 118 -47.34 17.70 -14.33
C GLY A 118 -48.05 18.81 -15.11
N GLY A 119 -47.62 19.15 -16.34
CA GLY A 119 -48.28 20.17 -17.17
C GLY A 119 -48.04 21.64 -16.72
N SER A 120 -48.73 22.59 -17.37
CA SER A 120 -48.56 24.06 -17.18
C SER A 120 -49.57 24.70 -16.22
N GLY A 121 -50.37 23.91 -15.51
CA GLY A 121 -51.35 24.37 -14.53
C GLY A 121 -50.82 24.43 -13.09
N ALA A 122 -51.69 24.79 -12.14
CA ALA A 122 -51.36 24.87 -10.71
C ALA A 122 -50.86 23.53 -10.15
N GLU A 123 -51.37 22.40 -10.64
CA GLU A 123 -50.88 21.06 -10.29
C GLU A 123 -49.45 20.82 -10.80
N GLY A 124 -49.11 21.33 -11.98
CA GLY A 124 -47.76 21.31 -12.53
C GLY A 124 -46.79 22.21 -11.77
N ASP A 125 -47.27 23.33 -11.25
CA ASP A 125 -46.49 24.23 -10.38
C ASP A 125 -46.18 23.57 -9.02
N VAL A 126 -47.13 22.80 -8.46
CA VAL A 126 -46.89 21.98 -7.26
C VAL A 126 -45.93 20.82 -7.54
N ALA A 127 -46.08 20.13 -8.67
CA ALA A 127 -45.16 19.07 -9.06
C ALA A 127 -43.73 19.60 -9.24
N ARG A 128 -43.59 20.78 -9.86
CA ARG A 128 -42.30 21.51 -9.95
C ARG A 128 -41.77 21.87 -8.57
N ALA A 129 -42.58 22.45 -7.68
CA ALA A 129 -42.13 22.80 -6.33
C ALA A 129 -41.72 21.57 -5.49
N GLN A 130 -42.39 20.43 -5.66
CA GLN A 130 -42.00 19.17 -5.03
C GLN A 130 -40.64 18.67 -5.53
N ALA A 131 -40.42 18.70 -6.85
CA ALA A 131 -39.13 18.35 -7.45
C ALA A 131 -37.99 19.25 -6.92
N LEU A 132 -38.23 20.57 -6.87
CA LEU A 132 -37.25 21.54 -6.36
C LEU A 132 -36.96 21.34 -4.86
N ALA A 133 -37.97 21.02 -4.04
CA ALA A 133 -37.79 20.73 -2.62
C ALA A 133 -37.03 19.42 -2.39
N ALA A 134 -37.25 18.41 -3.23
CA ALA A 134 -36.50 17.15 -3.19
C ALA A 134 -35.03 17.33 -3.60
N ASP A 135 -34.76 18.15 -4.62
CA ASP A 135 -33.39 18.52 -5.00
C ASP A 135 -32.70 19.32 -3.89
N ALA A 136 -33.39 20.30 -3.28
CA ALA A 136 -32.85 21.06 -2.15
C ALA A 136 -32.51 20.15 -0.95
N ALA A 137 -33.37 19.19 -0.61
CA ALA A 137 -33.12 18.22 0.46
C ALA A 137 -31.90 17.32 0.16
N ARG A 138 -31.67 16.97 -1.11
CA ARG A 138 -30.48 16.22 -1.53
C ARG A 138 -29.21 17.04 -1.35
N LEU A 139 -29.23 18.31 -1.76
CA LEU A 139 -28.13 19.26 -1.59
C LEU A 139 -27.82 19.51 -0.11
N ALA A 140 -28.85 19.56 0.74
CA ALA A 140 -28.69 19.64 2.19
C ALA A 140 -28.00 18.41 2.79
N GLY A 141 -28.33 17.21 2.31
CA GLY A 141 -27.69 15.95 2.71
C GLY A 141 -26.20 15.86 2.37
N GLN A 142 -25.71 16.72 1.46
CA GLN A 142 -24.29 16.80 1.08
C GLN A 142 -23.45 17.72 1.99
N GLY A 143 -24.02 18.25 3.08
CA GLY A 143 -23.22 18.58 4.26
C GLY A 143 -22.99 20.05 4.61
N SER A 144 -23.78 21.01 4.09
CA SER A 144 -23.75 22.39 4.64
C SER A 144 -25.00 22.71 5.46
N PRO A 145 -24.86 23.28 6.67
CA PRO A 145 -26.00 23.71 7.50
C PRO A 145 -26.84 24.78 6.80
N GLN A 146 -26.21 25.54 5.90
CA GLN A 146 -26.87 26.55 5.08
C GLN A 146 -27.74 25.92 3.97
N ALA A 147 -27.30 24.82 3.34
CA ALA A 147 -28.13 24.05 2.42
C ALA A 147 -29.30 23.35 3.14
N ALA A 148 -29.10 22.89 4.38
CA ALA A 148 -30.19 22.35 5.21
C ALA A 148 -31.27 23.39 5.53
N ALA A 149 -30.89 24.62 5.88
CA ALA A 149 -31.83 25.71 6.09
C ALA A 149 -32.61 26.06 4.81
N LEU A 150 -31.96 26.03 3.64
CA LEU A 150 -32.61 26.30 2.36
C LEU A 150 -33.56 25.17 1.93
N ALA A 151 -33.23 23.92 2.22
CA ALA A 151 -34.12 22.79 2.00
C ALA A 151 -35.37 22.86 2.90
N ALA A 152 -35.20 23.23 4.18
CA ALA A 152 -36.31 23.45 5.09
C ALA A 152 -37.22 24.60 4.63
N ALA A 153 -36.62 25.69 4.13
CA ALA A 153 -37.38 26.80 3.55
C ALA A 153 -38.19 26.37 2.30
N ALA A 154 -37.59 25.58 1.39
CA ALA A 154 -38.29 25.06 0.22
C ALA A 154 -39.46 24.13 0.59
N GLN A 155 -39.30 23.30 1.64
CA GLN A 155 -40.38 22.46 2.16
C GLN A 155 -41.51 23.28 2.78
N ALA A 156 -41.20 24.35 3.51
CA ALA A 156 -42.19 25.26 4.08
C ALA A 156 -42.98 25.99 2.99
N SER A 157 -42.32 26.47 1.94
CA SER A 157 -42.97 27.09 0.78
C SER A 157 -43.86 26.10 0.01
N LEU A 158 -43.46 24.83 -0.11
CA LEU A 158 -44.31 23.79 -0.70
C LEU A 158 -45.58 23.55 0.14
N ALA A 159 -45.45 23.47 1.46
CA ALA A 159 -46.60 23.31 2.36
C ALA A 159 -47.56 24.50 2.25
N ALA A 160 -47.03 25.72 2.21
CA ALA A 160 -47.82 26.94 1.99
C ALA A 160 -48.54 26.95 0.63
N SER A 161 -47.87 26.50 -0.43
CA SER A 161 -48.47 26.39 -1.77
C SER A 161 -49.64 25.38 -1.80
N ARG A 162 -49.48 24.21 -1.16
CA ARG A 162 -50.56 23.22 -1.04
C ARG A 162 -51.76 23.76 -0.27
N GLN A 163 -51.50 24.48 0.83
CA GLN A 163 -52.57 25.09 1.62
C GLN A 163 -53.30 26.19 0.85
N ALA A 164 -52.58 27.03 0.11
CA ALA A 164 -53.17 28.08 -0.73
C ALA A 164 -54.07 27.49 -1.82
N LEU A 165 -53.65 26.38 -2.45
CA LEU A 165 -54.48 25.67 -3.43
C LEU A 165 -55.72 25.02 -2.82
N ALA A 166 -55.61 24.42 -1.63
CA ALA A 166 -56.75 23.89 -0.91
C ALA A 166 -57.79 24.98 -0.61
N ASN A 167 -57.34 26.22 -0.43
CA ASN A 167 -58.17 27.41 -0.21
C ASN A 167 -58.63 28.10 -1.51
N GLY A 168 -58.20 27.63 -2.69
CA GLY A 168 -58.50 28.25 -3.99
C GLY A 168 -57.70 29.52 -4.31
N ASP A 169 -56.68 29.88 -3.52
CA ASP A 169 -55.83 31.05 -3.74
C ASP A 169 -54.64 30.73 -4.66
N LEU A 170 -54.89 30.86 -5.97
CA LEU A 170 -53.90 30.61 -7.01
C LEU A 170 -52.73 31.59 -6.99
N PHE A 171 -52.91 32.81 -6.47
CA PHE A 171 -51.87 33.83 -6.44
C PHE A 171 -50.83 33.52 -5.36
N HIS A 172 -51.28 33.19 -4.15
CA HIS A 172 -50.40 32.79 -3.05
C HIS A 172 -49.72 31.44 -3.34
N ALA A 173 -50.42 30.52 -4.00
CA ALA A 173 -49.83 29.27 -4.45
C ALA A 173 -48.63 29.49 -5.38
N ARG A 174 -48.73 30.42 -6.34
CA ARG A 174 -47.65 30.79 -7.26
C ARG A 174 -46.52 31.57 -6.60
N ALA A 175 -46.84 32.48 -5.68
CA ALA A 175 -45.83 33.22 -4.93
C ALA A 175 -44.92 32.27 -4.13
N ALA A 176 -45.52 31.27 -3.46
CA ALA A 176 -44.77 30.27 -2.70
C ALA A 176 -43.87 29.38 -3.59
N VAL A 177 -44.30 29.03 -4.81
CA VAL A 177 -43.47 28.29 -5.78
C VAL A 177 -42.26 29.13 -6.22
N ASN A 178 -42.44 30.43 -6.44
CA ASN A 178 -41.34 31.34 -6.79
C ASN A 178 -40.33 31.49 -5.64
N GLU A 179 -40.78 31.56 -4.39
CA GLU A 179 -39.90 31.56 -3.23
C GLU A 179 -39.09 30.26 -3.10
N ALA A 180 -39.72 29.10 -3.30
CA ALA A 180 -39.03 27.81 -3.31
C ALA A 180 -37.94 27.76 -4.41
N ARG A 181 -38.23 28.32 -5.59
CA ARG A 181 -37.26 28.41 -6.70
C ARG A 181 -36.08 29.34 -6.38
N ALA A 182 -36.36 30.49 -5.75
CA ALA A 182 -35.32 31.42 -5.32
C ALA A 182 -34.42 30.81 -4.23
N ALA A 183 -35.00 30.04 -3.30
CA ALA A 183 -34.23 29.32 -2.28
C ALA A 183 -33.30 28.27 -2.90
N LEU A 184 -33.75 27.52 -3.91
CA LEU A 184 -32.91 26.55 -4.62
C LEU A 184 -31.76 27.23 -5.39
N GLN A 185 -32.03 28.34 -6.08
CA GLN A 185 -30.97 29.09 -6.79
C GLN A 185 -29.87 29.57 -5.84
N ARG A 186 -30.25 30.04 -4.64
CA ARG A 186 -29.29 30.40 -3.59
C ARG A 186 -28.52 29.17 -3.09
N ALA A 187 -29.16 28.02 -2.95
CA ALA A 187 -28.51 26.78 -2.53
C ALA A 187 -27.47 26.31 -3.55
N GLN A 188 -27.79 26.41 -4.85
CA GLN A 188 -26.88 26.07 -5.94
C GLN A 188 -25.68 27.03 -6.02
N ALA A 189 -25.89 28.33 -5.78
CA ALA A 189 -24.81 29.31 -5.74
C ALA A 189 -23.81 29.10 -4.57
N LEU A 190 -24.21 28.36 -3.54
CA LEU A 190 -23.37 28.01 -2.40
C LEU A 190 -22.58 26.70 -2.63
N GLN A 191 -22.85 25.96 -3.70
CA GLN A 191 -22.03 24.80 -4.04
C GLN A 191 -20.71 25.26 -4.68
N PRO A 192 -19.54 24.75 -4.22
CA PRO A 192 -18.29 24.98 -4.93
C PRO A 192 -18.39 24.37 -6.34
N PRO A 193 -17.77 24.98 -7.37
CA PRO A 193 -17.77 24.41 -8.71
C PRO A 193 -17.16 23.02 -8.67
N ALA A 194 -17.97 22.00 -8.99
CA ALA A 194 -17.53 20.65 -9.22
C ALA A 194 -16.64 20.65 -10.47
N GLY A 195 -15.33 20.84 -10.29
CA GLY A 195 -14.38 20.92 -11.41
C GLY A 195 -13.19 21.86 -11.24
N GLY A 196 -12.90 22.36 -10.04
CA GLY A 196 -11.61 22.98 -9.75
C GLY A 196 -10.49 21.95 -9.67
N ALA A 197 -10.17 21.30 -10.80
CA ALA A 197 -8.87 20.66 -10.98
C ALA A 197 -7.82 21.76 -10.90
N ALA A 198 -7.31 22.01 -9.69
CA ALA A 198 -5.99 22.58 -9.51
C ALA A 198 -4.99 21.54 -10.02
N SER A 199 -4.74 21.58 -11.32
CA SER A 199 -3.49 21.10 -11.92
C SER A 199 -2.46 22.23 -11.83
N PRO A 200 -1.17 21.88 -11.71
CA PRO A 200 -0.26 22.31 -10.64
C PRO A 200 0.18 23.77 -10.64
#